data_AF-A0A7M1B2G9-F1
#
_entry.id   AF-A0A7M1B2G9-F1
#
_cell.length_a   1.000
_cell.length_b   1.000
_cell.length_c   1.000
_cell.angle_alpha   90.00
_cell.angle_beta   90.00
_cell.angle_gamma   90.00
#
_symmetry.space_group_name_H-M   'P 1'
#
loop_
_entity.id
_entity.type
_entity.pdbx_description
1 polymer ?
#
loop_
_entity_poly.entity_id
_entity_poly.type
_entity_poly.pdbx_seq_one_letter_code
_entity_poly.pdbx_strand_id
1 'polypeptide(L)'
;MIKEQDGLIEHLEKIIENLDASLAKDIAKFAIDKGINTLSEKQKYVLEEGISDYLMYECPNCGEEISYEDMEISIDNGMCSYCSHKWDKMQKE
;
A
#
# COMPACT_ATOMS: atom_id res chain seq x y z
N MET A 1 -0.66 -3.71 11.32
CA MET A 1 -0.39 -5.06 10.80
C MET A 1 -0.81 -5.08 9.36
N ILE A 2 0.13 -5.37 8.45
CA ILE A 2 -0.14 -5.53 7.01
C ILE A 2 -1.39 -6.38 6.85
N LYS A 3 -2.43 -5.81 6.24
CA LYS A 3 -3.65 -6.55 5.95
C LYS A 3 -3.31 -7.60 4.89
N GLU A 4 -3.44 -8.87 5.23
CA GLU A 4 -3.34 -9.99 4.29
C GLU A 4 -4.62 -10.00 3.43
N GLN A 5 -4.69 -9.07 2.48
CA GLN A 5 -5.76 -8.92 1.51
C GLN A 5 -5.23 -9.23 0.11
N ASP A 6 -6.16 -9.56 -0.79
CA ASP A 6 -5.86 -9.73 -2.21
C ASP A 6 -5.20 -8.46 -2.77
N GLY A 7 -4.17 -8.63 -3.61
CA GLY A 7 -3.43 -7.52 -4.22
C GLY A 7 -2.16 -7.08 -3.48
N LEU A 8 -1.86 -7.61 -2.29
CA LEU A 8 -0.66 -7.22 -1.54
C LEU A 8 0.63 -7.58 -2.29
N ILE A 9 0.72 -8.76 -2.90
CA ILE A 9 1.94 -9.22 -3.59
C ILE A 9 2.17 -8.35 -4.82
N GLU A 10 1.12 -8.10 -5.60
CA GLU A 10 1.14 -7.21 -6.75
C GLU A 10 1.54 -5.79 -6.36
N HIS A 11 1.06 -5.29 -5.21
CA HIS A 11 1.48 -4.00 -4.66
C HIS A 11 2.96 -4.00 -4.29
N LEU A 12 3.45 -5.05 -3.62
CA LEU A 12 4.88 -5.19 -3.30
C LEU A 12 5.74 -5.18 -4.58
N GLU A 13 5.34 -5.91 -5.63
CA GLU A 13 6.04 -5.94 -6.92
C GLU A 13 6.14 -4.55 -7.55
N LYS A 14 5.11 -3.70 -7.43
CA LYS A 14 5.13 -2.33 -7.93
C LYS A 14 6.10 -1.43 -7.18
N ILE A 15 6.15 -1.53 -5.85
CA ILE A 15 6.91 -0.58 -5.01
C ILE A 15 8.35 -1.03 -4.76
N ILE A 16 8.70 -2.30 -4.99
CA ILE A 16 9.98 -2.89 -4.57
C ILE A 16 11.21 -2.17 -5.11
N GLU A 17 11.15 -1.66 -6.34
CA GLU A 17 12.26 -0.93 -6.94
C GLU A 17 12.47 0.44 -6.29
N ASN A 18 11.39 1.05 -5.78
CA ASN A 18 11.40 2.33 -5.08
C ASN A 18 11.74 2.19 -3.59
N LEU A 19 11.73 0.97 -3.05
CA LEU A 19 12.25 0.73 -1.70
C LEU A 19 13.77 0.94 -1.70
N ASP A 20 14.24 1.74 -0.75
CA ASP A 20 15.66 1.85 -0.45
C ASP A 20 16.24 0.48 -0.10
N ALA A 21 17.56 0.30 -0.30
CA ALA A 21 18.29 -0.92 0.01
C ALA A 21 18.31 -1.21 1.53
N SER A 22 17.16 -1.66 2.04
CA SER A 22 16.81 -1.87 3.43
C SER A 22 16.40 -3.32 3.66
N LEU A 23 16.38 -3.73 4.93
CA LEU A 23 15.87 -5.03 5.35
C LEU A 23 14.41 -5.26 4.88
N ALA A 24 13.60 -4.21 4.77
CA ALA A 24 12.24 -4.30 4.26
C ALA A 24 12.20 -4.72 2.79
N LYS A 25 13.14 -4.25 1.95
CA LYS A 25 13.24 -4.66 0.55
C LYS A 25 13.56 -6.15 0.40
N ASP A 26 14.46 -6.67 1.22
CA ASP A 26 14.79 -8.11 1.21
C ASP A 26 13.62 -8.96 1.71
N ILE A 27 12.90 -8.49 2.74
CA ILE A 27 11.69 -9.15 3.23
C ILE A 27 10.57 -9.08 2.17
N ALA A 28 10.41 -7.97 1.46
CA ALA A 28 9.44 -7.83 0.36
C ALA A 28 9.75 -8.81 -0.76
N LYS A 29 11.02 -8.93 -1.19
CA LYS A 29 11.46 -9.93 -2.18
C LYS A 29 11.12 -11.35 -1.74
N PHE A 30 11.39 -11.66 -0.47
CA PHE A 30 11.10 -12.97 0.09
C PHE A 30 9.59 -13.24 0.15
N ALA A 31 8.78 -12.23 0.51
CA ALA A 31 7.32 -12.32 0.51
C ALA A 31 6.74 -12.53 -0.90
N ILE A 32 7.28 -11.86 -1.92
CA ILE A 32 6.89 -12.06 -3.33
C ILE A 32 7.20 -13.49 -3.79
N ASP A 33 8.39 -14.01 -3.47
CA ASP A 33 8.81 -15.36 -3.90
C ASP A 33 8.13 -16.50 -3.13
N LYS A 34 7.90 -16.34 -1.83
CA LYS A 34 7.42 -17.42 -0.94
C LYS A 34 6.01 -17.21 -0.39
N GLY A 35 5.42 -16.04 -0.58
CA GLY A 35 4.13 -15.64 -0.02
C GLY A 35 4.25 -15.01 1.36
N ILE A 36 3.36 -14.05 1.65
CA ILE A 36 3.34 -13.28 2.91
C ILE A 36 3.18 -14.14 4.16
N ASN A 37 2.46 -15.27 4.05
CA ASN A 37 2.20 -16.21 5.16
C ASN A 37 3.47 -16.90 5.67
N THR A 38 4.57 -16.83 4.93
CA THR A 38 5.87 -17.39 5.33
C THR A 38 6.69 -16.45 6.21
N LEU A 39 6.27 -15.18 6.32
CA LEU A 39 6.91 -14.21 7.19
C LEU A 39 6.53 -14.47 8.66
N SER A 40 7.53 -14.37 9.54
CA SER A 40 7.28 -14.23 10.97
C SER A 40 6.62 -12.88 11.27
N GLU A 41 5.93 -12.78 12.40
CA GLU A 41 5.31 -11.52 12.86
C GLU A 41 6.30 -10.35 12.93
N LYS A 42 7.55 -10.62 13.32
CA LYS A 42 8.61 -9.60 13.34
C LYS A 42 8.97 -9.13 11.92
N GLN A 43 9.01 -10.05 10.95
CA GLN A 43 9.27 -9.68 9.56
C GLN A 43 8.10 -8.91 8.95
N LYS A 44 6.84 -9.30 9.25
CA LYS A 44 5.65 -8.55 8.85
C LYS A 44 5.69 -7.11 9.38
N TYR A 45 6.05 -6.93 10.65
CA TYR A 45 6.20 -5.61 11.26
C TYR A 45 7.30 -4.78 10.56
N VAL A 46 8.49 -5.35 10.34
CA VAL A 46 9.59 -4.65 9.65
C VAL A 46 9.21 -4.29 8.22
N LEU A 47 8.51 -5.18 7.53
CA LEU A 47 8.00 -4.92 6.19
C LEU A 47 7.02 -3.74 6.21
N GLU A 48 6.04 -3.75 7.13
CA GLU A 48 5.01 -2.71 7.25
C GLU A 48 5.62 -1.33 7.46
N GLU A 49 6.51 -1.22 8.44
CA GLU A 49 7.19 0.04 8.74
C GLU A 49 8.01 0.51 7.54
N GLY A 50 8.70 -0.40 6.87
CA GLY A 50 9.56 -0.08 5.72
C GLY A 50 8.81 0.25 4.43
N ILE A 51 7.51 -0.06 4.34
CA ILE A 51 6.65 0.30 3.21
C ILE A 51 5.55 1.28 3.60
N SER A 52 5.58 1.85 4.80
CA SER A 52 4.50 2.67 5.36
C SER A 52 4.11 3.86 4.49
N ASP A 53 5.07 4.50 3.83
CA ASP A 53 4.82 5.58 2.86
C ASP A 53 4.06 5.12 1.60
N TYR A 54 4.05 3.81 1.35
CA TYR A 54 3.33 3.15 0.26
C TYR A 54 2.02 2.49 0.74
N LEU A 55 1.56 2.80 1.96
CA LEU A 55 0.34 2.24 2.52
C LEU A 55 -0.66 3.35 2.86
N MET A 56 -1.89 3.19 2.36
CA MET A 56 -3.04 3.98 2.77
C MET A 56 -4.25 3.06 2.87
N TYR A 57 -4.57 2.59 4.07
CA TYR A 57 -5.65 1.62 4.27
C TYR A 57 -7.05 2.22 4.28
N GLU A 58 -7.16 3.52 4.55
CA GLU A 58 -8.43 4.19 4.72
C GLU A 58 -8.35 5.61 4.13
N CYS A 59 -9.40 6.02 3.45
CA CYS A 59 -9.49 7.36 2.90
C CYS A 59 -9.65 8.38 4.05
N PRO A 60 -8.76 9.39 4.17
CA PRO A 60 -8.84 10.37 5.26
C PRO A 60 -10.08 11.27 5.20
N ASN A 61 -10.78 11.32 4.06
CA ASN A 61 -11.93 12.20 3.87
C ASN A 61 -13.29 11.50 4.09
N CYS A 62 -13.41 10.22 3.74
CA CYS A 62 -14.69 9.49 3.83
C CYS A 62 -14.63 8.22 4.68
N GLY A 63 -13.45 7.80 5.12
CA GLY A 63 -13.27 6.60 5.95
C GLY A 63 -13.45 5.26 5.22
N GLU A 64 -13.55 5.28 3.89
CA GLU A 64 -13.64 4.05 3.09
C GLU A 64 -12.32 3.30 3.09
N GLU A 65 -12.36 1.97 3.17
CA GLU A 65 -11.17 1.14 3.03
C GLU A 65 -10.63 1.23 1.60
N ILE A 66 -9.31 1.35 1.48
CA ILE A 66 -8.61 1.38 0.20
C ILE A 66 -7.95 0.02 -0.02
N SER A 67 -8.26 -0.59 -1.16
CA SER A 67 -7.63 -1.83 -1.62
C SER A 67 -6.18 -1.58 -2.03
N TYR A 68 -5.36 -2.63 -2.05
CA TYR A 68 -3.99 -2.55 -2.58
C TYR A 68 -3.96 -2.12 -4.06
N GLU A 69 -4.96 -2.49 -4.86
CA GLU A 69 -5.06 -2.10 -6.27
C GLU A 69 -5.19 -0.58 -6.44
N ASP A 70 -5.97 0.07 -5.57
CA ASP A 70 -6.22 1.52 -5.60
C ASP A 70 -5.22 2.33 -4.76
N MET A 71 -4.29 1.66 -4.07
CA MET A 71 -3.43 2.26 -3.06
C MET A 71 -2.49 3.31 -3.65
N GLU A 72 -1.84 2.99 -4.76
CA GLU A 72 -0.94 3.92 -5.48
C GLU A 72 -1.66 5.22 -5.86
N ILE A 73 -2.81 5.10 -6.52
CA ILE A 73 -3.63 6.25 -6.94
C ILE A 73 -4.14 7.03 -5.71
N SER A 74 -4.49 6.34 -4.63
CA SER A 74 -5.00 6.99 -3.42
C SER A 74 -3.92 7.75 -2.68
N ILE A 75 -2.69 7.24 -2.66
CA ILE A 75 -1.51 7.91 -2.10
C ILE A 75 -1.19 9.15 -2.92
N ASP A 76 -1.11 9.03 -4.25
CA ASP A 76 -0.83 10.15 -5.15
C ASP A 76 -1.86 11.28 -5.01
N ASN A 77 -3.14 10.93 -4.85
CA ASN A 77 -4.22 11.90 -4.66
C ASN A 77 -4.35 12.39 -3.21
N GLY A 78 -3.71 11.71 -2.24
CA GLY A 78 -3.94 11.91 -0.81
C GLY A 78 -5.34 11.50 -0.31
N MET A 79 -6.16 10.87 -1.15
CA MET A 79 -7.54 10.44 -0.86
C MET A 79 -8.00 9.39 -1.86
N CYS A 80 -9.08 8.66 -1.56
CA CYS A 80 -9.63 7.68 -2.50
C CYS A 80 -10.09 8.32 -3.82
N SER A 81 -10.12 7.51 -4.87
CA SER A 81 -10.54 7.91 -6.23
C SER A 81 -11.91 8.60 -6.26
N TYR A 82 -12.87 8.11 -5.47
CA TYR A 82 -14.19 8.74 -5.35
C TYR A 82 -14.12 10.18 -4.81
N CYS A 83 -13.38 10.40 -3.73
CA CYS A 83 -13.20 11.73 -3.15
C CYS A 83 -12.46 12.67 -4.11
N SER A 84 -11.39 12.17 -4.75
CA SER A 84 -10.63 12.92 -5.76
C SER A 84 -11.53 13.38 -6.91
N HIS A 85 -12.31 12.45 -7.50
CA HIS A 85 -13.26 12.77 -8.56
C HIS A 85 -14.35 13.76 -8.15
N LYS A 86 -14.85 13.68 -6.92
CA LYS A 86 -15.84 14.62 -6.40
C LYS A 86 -15.25 16.01 -6.26
N TRP A 87 -14.01 16.12 -5.77
CA TRP A 87 -13.30 17.38 -5.65
C TRP A 87 -13.06 18.03 -7.01
N ASP A 88 -12.62 17.25 -8.00
CA ASP A 88 -12.39 17.71 -9.37
C ASP A 88 -13.65 18.31 -10.03
N LYS A 89 -14.81 17.71 -9.76
CA LYS A 89 -16.09 18.24 -10.26
C LYS A 89 -16.41 19.59 -9.63
N MET A 90 -16.24 19.72 -8.31
CA MET A 90 -16.51 20.97 -7.58
C MET A 90 -15.59 22.13 -8.00
N GLN A 91 -14.37 21.86 -8.49
CA GLN A 91 -13.46 22.91 -8.98
C GLN A 91 -13.77 23.37 -10.41
N LYS A 92 -14.56 22.60 -11.17
CA LYS A 92 -14.93 22.88 -12.56
C LYS A 92 -16.30 23.57 -12.70
N GLU A 93 -17.03 23.71 -11.60
CA GLU A 93 -18.27 24.48 -11.47
C GLU A 93 -17.99 25.91 -11.01
#